data_AF-A0A1E5RKB2-F1
#
_entry.id   AF-A0A1E5RKB2-F1
#
_cell.length_a   1.000
_cell.length_b   1.000
_cell.length_c   1.000
_cell.angle_alpha   90.00
_cell.angle_beta   90.00
_cell.angle_gamma   90.00
#
_symmetry.space_group_name_H-M   'P 1'
#
loop_
_entity.id
_entity.type
_entity.pdbx_description
1 polymer ?
#
loop_
_entity_poly.entity_id
_entity_poly.type
_entity_poly.pdbx_seq_one_letter_code
_entity_poly.pdbx_strand_id
1 'polypeptide(L)'
;MMAVNSSDEDIFFSGDEYNGGEASSNYTKNEHNAHYKQGYVDGVSTFNNDLIQQNCDSTFRVGNQLGFRIGKLIGKIQYLLRHDETNMNKFLDKLNVNSILQEKNFDDDYKNFLNDEYILSIEKEFYDFINEK
;
A
#
# COMPACT_ATOMS: atom_id res chain seq x y z
N MET A 1 -11.63 32.46 9.44
CA MET A 1 -12.15 31.56 8.39
C MET A 1 -10.96 30.92 7.70
N MET A 2 -10.99 29.58 7.60
CA MET A 2 -10.02 28.70 6.91
C MET A 2 -10.01 28.99 5.39
N ALA A 3 -9.02 28.61 4.57
CA ALA A 3 -8.56 27.24 4.29
C ALA A 3 -7.22 27.24 3.52
N VAL A 4 -6.22 26.47 3.99
CA VAL A 4 -5.77 25.13 3.52
C VAL A 4 -4.76 25.20 2.37
N ASN A 5 -3.49 24.95 2.73
CA ASN A 5 -2.41 24.46 1.86
C ASN A 5 -2.79 23.09 1.29
N SER A 6 -2.48 22.82 0.02
CA SER A 6 -1.96 21.53 -0.48
C SER A 6 -2.19 21.43 -1.99
N SER A 7 -1.11 21.29 -2.75
CA SER A 7 -1.10 20.47 -3.96
C SER A 7 0.35 20.16 -4.31
N ASP A 8 0.86 19.09 -3.68
CA ASP A 8 1.83 18.21 -4.32
C ASP A 8 1.23 17.78 -5.67
N GLU A 9 1.72 18.38 -6.75
CA GLU A 9 1.38 17.95 -8.10
C GLU A 9 2.33 16.81 -8.49
N ASP A 10 1.81 15.59 -8.41
CA ASP A 10 2.39 14.41 -9.01
C ASP A 10 2.51 14.62 -10.53
N ILE A 11 3.73 14.91 -11.01
CA ILE A 11 4.02 15.08 -12.43
C ILE A 11 4.01 13.70 -13.10
N PHE A 12 2.82 13.28 -13.52
CA PHE A 12 2.62 12.16 -14.42
C PHE A 12 3.01 12.61 -15.83
N PHE A 13 4.06 11.98 -16.40
CA PHE A 13 4.46 12.16 -17.80
C PHE A 13 3.23 12.01 -18.72
N SER A 14 2.68 13.15 -19.13
CA SER A 14 1.61 13.24 -20.12
C SER A 14 2.27 13.64 -21.44
N GLY A 15 2.08 12.78 -22.43
CA GLY A 15 2.82 12.75 -23.68
C GLY A 15 2.77 14.02 -24.52
N ASP A 16 3.90 14.25 -25.19
CA ASP A 16 4.12 14.87 -26.49
C ASP A 16 3.17 15.98 -26.97
N GLU A 17 3.60 17.24 -26.78
CA GLU A 17 3.44 18.28 -27.81
C GLU A 17 4.76 19.05 -28.00
N TYR A 18 5.37 18.83 -29.16
CA TYR A 18 6.56 19.53 -29.65
C TYR A 18 6.28 21.04 -29.78
N ASN A 19 7.07 21.88 -29.11
CA ASN A 19 7.16 23.30 -29.46
C ASN A 19 8.64 23.67 -29.68
N GLY A 20 8.96 23.99 -30.93
CA GLY A 20 10.30 24.36 -31.35
C GLY A 20 10.77 25.65 -30.66
N GLY A 21 11.63 25.47 -29.67
CA GLY A 21 12.45 26.52 -29.07
C GLY A 21 13.80 25.90 -28.75
N GLU A 22 14.88 26.55 -29.17
CA GLU A 22 16.26 26.10 -29.09
C GLU A 22 16.57 25.40 -27.75
N ALA A 23 16.80 24.10 -27.82
CA ALA A 23 17.19 23.28 -26.68
C ALA A 23 18.53 23.79 -26.16
N SER A 24 18.48 24.64 -25.14
CA SER A 24 19.65 25.01 -24.34
C SER A 24 20.20 23.73 -23.72
N SER A 25 21.23 23.20 -24.35
CA SER A 25 22.02 22.05 -23.95
C SER A 25 22.79 22.37 -22.67
N ASN A 26 22.08 22.53 -21.57
CA ASN A 26 22.62 22.42 -20.23
C ASN A 26 22.14 21.11 -19.63
N TYR A 27 22.36 20.00 -20.36
CA TYR A 27 22.43 18.68 -19.73
C TYR A 27 23.56 18.74 -18.71
N THR A 28 23.19 18.92 -17.45
CA THR A 28 24.18 19.14 -16.40
C THR A 28 24.95 17.84 -16.22
N LYS A 29 26.28 17.88 -16.37
CA LYS A 29 27.16 16.74 -16.06
C LYS A 29 26.93 16.19 -14.65
N ASN A 30 26.30 16.98 -13.77
CA ASN A 30 25.95 16.60 -12.41
C ASN A 30 24.80 15.58 -12.34
N GLU A 31 23.75 15.72 -13.16
CA GLU A 31 22.64 14.74 -13.21
C GLU A 31 23.15 13.40 -13.73
N HIS A 32 23.95 13.42 -14.80
CA HIS A 32 24.53 12.20 -15.37
C HIS A 32 25.43 11.46 -14.37
N ASN A 33 26.24 12.18 -13.60
CA ASN A 33 27.07 11.60 -12.54
C ASN A 33 26.26 11.06 -11.36
N ALA A 34 25.12 11.68 -11.01
CA ALA A 34 24.24 11.19 -9.96
C ALA A 34 23.61 9.85 -10.35
N HIS A 35 23.11 9.74 -11.60
CA HIS A 35 22.57 8.49 -12.12
C HIS A 35 23.63 7.39 -12.28
N TYR A 36 24.87 7.74 -12.65
CA TYR A 36 25.98 6.79 -12.66
C TYR A 36 26.34 6.28 -11.26
N LYS A 37 26.42 7.17 -10.26
CA LYS A 37 26.72 6.78 -8.87
C LYS A 37 25.63 5.90 -8.25
N GLN A 38 24.39 6.09 -8.64
CA GLN A 38 23.25 5.27 -8.21
C GLN A 38 23.07 4.00 -9.05
N GLY A 39 23.92 3.76 -10.06
CA GLY A 39 23.86 2.57 -10.91
C GLY A 39 22.73 2.58 -11.95
N TYR A 40 21.99 3.68 -12.08
CA TYR A 40 20.86 3.80 -13.01
C TYR A 40 21.30 3.80 -14.48
N VAL A 41 22.49 4.35 -14.79
CA VAL A 41 22.99 4.40 -16.19
C VAL A 41 23.61 3.07 -16.63
N ASP A 42 24.19 2.32 -15.71
CA ASP A 42 24.90 1.07 -16.00
C ASP A 42 23.99 -0.16 -15.89
N GLY A 43 22.77 0.00 -15.34
CA GLY A 43 21.90 -1.13 -14.97
C GLY A 43 22.45 -2.00 -13.82
N VAL A 44 23.67 -1.71 -13.38
CA VAL A 44 24.34 -2.31 -12.23
C VAL A 44 23.85 -1.60 -10.97
N SER A 45 22.57 -1.78 -10.65
CA SER A 45 22.19 -1.75 -9.24
C SER A 45 23.11 -2.75 -8.54
N THR A 46 23.93 -2.27 -7.60
CA THR A 46 24.79 -3.15 -6.78
C THR A 46 23.98 -4.09 -5.89
N PHE A 47 22.66 -3.96 -5.90
CA PHE A 47 21.74 -4.90 -5.28
C PHE A 47 21.40 -6.04 -6.22
N ASN A 48 21.41 -7.25 -5.67
CA ASN A 48 20.98 -8.45 -6.37
C ASN A 48 19.47 -8.33 -6.70
N ASN A 49 19.14 -7.91 -7.93
CA ASN A 49 17.76 -7.75 -8.38
C ASN A 49 16.94 -9.04 -8.18
N ASP A 50 17.55 -10.21 -8.32
CA ASP A 50 16.89 -11.49 -8.07
C ASP A 50 16.50 -11.64 -6.59
N LEU A 51 17.33 -11.14 -5.67
CA LEU A 51 17.03 -11.16 -4.24
C LEU A 51 15.88 -10.21 -3.90
N ILE A 52 15.85 -9.01 -4.52
CA ILE A 52 14.73 -8.07 -4.37
C ILE A 52 13.45 -8.71 -4.88
N GLN A 53 13.49 -9.28 -6.09
CA GLN A 53 12.34 -9.93 -6.70
C GLN A 53 11.84 -11.10 -5.85
N GLN A 54 12.73 -11.96 -5.36
CA GLN A 54 12.38 -13.09 -4.48
C GLN A 54 11.75 -12.61 -3.16
N ASN A 55 12.30 -11.56 -2.56
CA ASN A 55 11.75 -11.00 -1.32
C ASN A 55 10.36 -10.37 -1.58
N CYS A 56 10.18 -9.66 -2.70
CA CYS A 56 8.88 -9.16 -3.12
C CYS A 56 7.89 -10.30 -3.37
N ASP A 57 8.25 -11.32 -4.14
CA ASP A 57 7.36 -12.43 -4.48
C ASP A 57 6.94 -13.21 -3.22
N SER A 58 7.87 -13.42 -2.29
CA SER A 58 7.60 -14.16 -1.05
C SER A 58 6.63 -13.42 -0.12
N THR A 59 6.82 -12.12 0.07
CA THR A 59 6.01 -11.28 0.96
C THR A 59 4.68 -10.86 0.32
N PHE A 60 4.65 -10.66 -1.00
CA PHE A 60 3.44 -10.32 -1.76
C PHE A 60 2.33 -11.34 -1.56
N ARG A 61 2.66 -12.63 -1.50
CA ARG A 61 1.68 -13.69 -1.28
C ARG A 61 0.92 -13.51 0.04
N VAL A 62 1.64 -13.19 1.11
CA VAL A 62 1.07 -13.00 2.46
C VAL A 62 0.18 -11.76 2.47
N GLY A 63 0.68 -10.64 1.93
CA GLY A 63 -0.08 -9.40 1.81
C GLY A 63 -1.37 -9.58 1.00
N ASN A 64 -1.32 -10.32 -0.11
CA ASN A 64 -2.49 -10.60 -0.95
C ASN A 64 -3.54 -11.44 -0.22
N GLN A 65 -3.12 -12.50 0.49
CA GLN A 65 -4.03 -13.34 1.28
C GLN A 65 -4.73 -12.53 2.38
N LEU A 66 -4.00 -11.68 3.09
CA LEU A 66 -4.54 -10.77 4.10
C LEU A 66 -5.51 -9.75 3.48
N GLY A 67 -5.08 -9.08 2.42
CA GLY A 67 -5.87 -8.07 1.74
C GLY A 67 -7.19 -8.64 1.22
N PHE A 68 -7.16 -9.83 0.62
CA PHE A 68 -8.37 -10.52 0.17
C PHE A 68 -9.31 -10.85 1.34
N ARG A 69 -8.77 -11.40 2.43
CA ARG A 69 -9.55 -11.76 3.62
C ARG A 69 -10.22 -10.55 4.26
N ILE A 70 -9.44 -9.50 4.52
CA ILE A 70 -9.92 -8.26 5.14
C ILE A 70 -10.93 -7.57 4.23
N GLY A 71 -10.62 -7.44 2.93
CA GLY A 71 -11.52 -6.83 1.95
C GLY A 71 -12.87 -7.53 1.86
N LYS A 72 -12.87 -8.88 1.89
CA LYS A 72 -14.10 -9.67 1.93
C LYS A 72 -14.92 -9.40 3.20
N LEU A 73 -14.28 -9.29 4.36
CA LEU A 73 -14.94 -9.01 5.62
C LEU A 73 -15.52 -7.59 5.65
N ILE A 74 -14.76 -6.59 5.19
CA ILE A 74 -15.22 -5.20 5.04
C ILE A 74 -16.46 -5.13 4.15
N GLY A 75 -16.43 -5.78 2.98
CA GLY A 75 -17.58 -5.80 2.06
C GLY A 75 -18.83 -6.42 2.70
N LYS A 76 -18.67 -7.48 3.49
CA LYS A 76 -19.78 -8.09 4.24
C LYS A 76 -20.34 -7.15 5.30
N ILE A 77 -19.48 -6.52 6.09
CA ILE A 77 -19.87 -5.55 7.12
C ILE A 77 -20.68 -4.41 6.49
N GLN A 78 -20.17 -3.80 5.43
CA GLN A 78 -20.84 -2.69 4.74
C GLN A 78 -22.20 -3.11 4.16
N TYR A 79 -22.30 -4.32 3.59
CA TYR A 79 -23.55 -4.80 3.01
C TYR A 79 -24.62 -5.13 4.07
N LEU A 80 -24.23 -5.88 5.11
CA LEU A 80 -25.15 -6.37 6.14
C LEU A 80 -25.56 -5.27 7.14
N LEU A 81 -24.66 -4.33 7.44
CA LEU A 81 -24.89 -3.24 8.37
C LEU A 81 -25.19 -1.90 7.69
N ARG A 82 -25.57 -1.91 6.40
CA ARG A 82 -25.88 -0.69 5.62
C ARG A 82 -26.93 0.25 6.23
N HIS A 83 -27.76 -0.26 7.14
CA HIS A 83 -28.81 0.49 7.85
C HIS A 83 -28.48 0.71 9.34
N ASP A 84 -27.31 0.27 9.80
CA ASP A 84 -26.85 0.32 11.19
C ASP A 84 -25.43 0.89 11.22
N GLU A 85 -25.35 2.20 10.98
CA GLU A 85 -24.09 2.93 10.82
C GLU A 85 -23.19 2.85 12.06
N THR A 86 -23.78 2.85 13.26
CA THR A 86 -23.03 2.76 14.52
C THR A 86 -22.27 1.44 14.62
N ASN A 87 -22.94 0.30 14.38
CA ASN A 87 -22.27 -0.99 14.44
C ASN A 87 -21.35 -1.21 13.24
N MET A 88 -21.70 -0.68 12.06
CA MET A 88 -20.83 -0.70 10.89
C MET A 88 -19.48 -0.03 11.20
N ASN A 89 -19.49 1.21 11.69
CA ASN A 89 -18.27 1.95 12.02
C ASN A 89 -17.47 1.24 13.12
N LYS A 90 -18.13 0.71 14.15
CA LYS A 90 -17.47 -0.09 15.20
C LYS A 90 -16.63 -1.25 14.62
N PHE A 91 -17.16 -2.01 13.66
CA PHE A 91 -16.43 -3.13 13.06
C PHE A 91 -15.38 -2.68 12.05
N LEU A 92 -15.65 -1.62 11.27
CA LEU A 92 -14.68 -1.07 10.32
C LEU A 92 -13.46 -0.45 11.03
N ASP A 93 -13.66 0.23 12.15
CA ASP A 93 -12.58 0.81 12.96
C ASP A 93 -11.65 -0.27 13.51
N LYS A 94 -12.21 -1.43 13.91
CA LYS A 94 -11.43 -2.60 14.34
C LYS A 94 -10.59 -3.20 13.19
N LEU A 95 -11.06 -3.07 11.95
CA LEU A 95 -10.42 -3.55 10.73
C LEU A 95 -9.54 -2.50 10.05
N ASN A 96 -9.14 -1.44 10.75
CA ASN A 96 -8.31 -0.39 10.18
C ASN A 96 -6.98 -0.96 9.65
N VAL A 97 -6.84 -0.91 8.32
CA VAL A 97 -5.70 -1.44 7.55
C VAL A 97 -4.39 -0.81 8.02
N ASN A 98 -4.39 0.48 8.40
CA ASN A 98 -3.20 1.17 8.89
C ASN A 98 -2.72 0.65 10.25
N SER A 99 -3.57 -0.03 11.02
CA SER A 99 -3.21 -0.70 12.26
C SER A 99 -2.81 -2.15 12.03
N ILE A 100 -3.50 -2.84 11.11
CA ILE A 100 -3.32 -4.26 10.83
C ILE A 100 -2.04 -4.51 10.02
N LEU A 101 -1.75 -3.71 8.99
CA LEU A 101 -0.59 -3.91 8.11
C LEU A 101 0.69 -3.23 8.63
N GLN A 102 0.80 -2.97 9.93
CA GLN A 102 2.02 -2.44 10.52
C GLN A 102 3.09 -3.54 10.60
N GLU A 103 4.35 -3.17 10.34
CA GLU A 103 5.54 -4.04 10.40
C GLU A 103 5.58 -4.89 11.68
N LYS A 104 5.22 -4.31 12.82
CA LYS A 104 5.14 -5.00 14.13
C LYS A 104 4.22 -6.23 14.17
N ASN A 105 3.31 -6.37 13.22
CA ASN A 105 2.36 -7.48 13.15
C ASN A 105 2.86 -8.61 12.22
N PHE A 106 4.06 -8.47 11.65
CA PHE A 106 4.73 -9.49 10.85
C PHE A 106 5.93 -10.06 11.61
N ASP A 107 6.36 -11.26 11.24
CA ASP A 107 7.63 -11.80 11.69
C ASP A 107 8.81 -11.03 11.06
N ASP A 108 10.01 -11.19 11.62
CA ASP A 108 11.23 -10.50 11.16
C ASP A 108 11.52 -10.75 9.66
N ASP A 109 11.04 -11.88 9.14
CA ASP A 109 11.19 -12.31 7.74
C ASP A 109 10.02 -11.86 6.83
N TYR A 110 8.97 -11.23 7.36
CA TYR A 110 7.74 -10.83 6.66
C TYR A 110 6.99 -11.95 5.93
N LYS A 111 7.21 -13.20 6.35
CA LYS A 111 6.60 -14.40 5.78
C LYS A 111 5.32 -14.80 6.50
N ASN A 112 5.13 -14.34 7.73
CA ASN A 112 3.99 -14.70 8.55
C ASN A 112 3.37 -13.46 9.19
N PHE A 113 2.05 -13.44 9.22
CA PHE A 113 1.31 -12.45 9.98
C PHE A 113 1.04 -12.98 11.37
N LEU A 114 1.61 -12.32 12.37
CA LEU A 114 1.56 -12.75 13.76
C LEU A 114 0.18 -12.56 14.38
N ASN A 115 -0.58 -11.59 13.86
CA ASN A 115 -1.83 -11.15 14.46
C ASN A 115 -3.07 -11.75 13.78
N ASP A 116 -2.95 -12.93 13.15
CA ASP A 116 -4.08 -13.56 12.44
C ASP A 116 -5.25 -13.90 13.40
N GLU A 117 -4.93 -14.25 14.65
CA GLU A 117 -5.91 -14.48 15.72
C GLU A 117 -6.79 -13.25 15.98
N TYR A 118 -6.25 -12.04 15.87
CA TYR A 118 -7.02 -10.81 16.02
C TYR A 118 -8.06 -10.66 14.90
N ILE A 119 -7.68 -10.94 13.65
CA ILE A 119 -8.61 -10.91 12.52
C ILE A 119 -9.71 -11.98 12.69
N LEU A 120 -9.32 -13.19 13.11
CA LEU A 120 -10.26 -14.27 13.44
C LEU A 120 -11.25 -13.87 14.54
N SER A 121 -10.77 -13.17 15.57
CA SER A 121 -11.60 -12.73 16.69
C SER A 121 -12.66 -11.72 16.26
N ILE A 122 -12.30 -10.77 15.39
CA ILE A 122 -13.23 -9.77 14.83
C ILE A 122 -14.23 -10.45 13.91
N GLU A 123 -13.76 -11.36 13.05
CA GLU A 123 -14.61 -12.11 12.14
C GLU A 123 -15.66 -12.92 12.92
N LYS A 124 -15.25 -13.56 14.02
CA LYS A 124 -16.16 -14.27 14.91
C LYS A 124 -17.16 -13.33 15.60
N GLU A 125 -16.69 -12.24 16.20
CA GLU A 125 -17.58 -11.24 16.85
C GLU A 125 -18.63 -10.71 15.86
N PHE A 126 -18.23 -10.48 14.61
CA PHE A 126 -19.15 -10.04 13.56
C PHE A 126 -20.21 -11.10 13.23
N TYR A 127 -19.85 -12.37 13.08
CA TYR A 127 -20.84 -13.42 12.81
C TYR A 127 -21.77 -13.66 13.99
N ASP A 128 -21.25 -13.63 15.22
CA ASP A 128 -22.06 -13.77 16.42
C ASP A 128 -23.08 -12.62 16.50
N PHE A 129 -22.65 -11.37 16.24
CA PHE A 129 -23.54 -10.21 16.17
C PHE A 129 -24.63 -10.33 15.11
N ILE A 130 -24.31 -10.88 13.93
CA ILE A 130 -25.29 -11.08 12.85
C ILE A 130 -26.27 -12.22 13.18
N ASN A 131 -25.81 -13.29 13.83
CA ASN A 131 -26.64 -14.45 14.17
C ASN A 131 -27.56 -14.19 15.37
N GLU A 132 -27.22 -13.25 16.25
CA GLU A 132 -28.06 -12.82 17.37
C GLU A 132 -29.16 -11.83 16.95
N LYS A 133 -29.12 -11.31 15.72
CA LYS A 133 -30.04 -10.31 15.17
C LYS A 133 -31.14 -10.93 14.32
#